data_AF-A0A382XPE8-F1
#
_entry.id   AF-A0A382XPE8-F1
#
_cell.length_a   1.000
_cell.length_b   1.000
_cell.length_c   1.000
_cell.angle_alpha   90.00
_cell.angle_beta   90.00
_cell.angle_gamma   90.00
#
_symmetry.space_group_name_H-M   'P 1'
#
loop_
_entity.id
_entity.type
_entity.pdbx_description
1 polymer ?
#
loop_
_entity_poly.entity_id
_entity_poly.type
_entity_poly.pdbx_seq_one_letter_code
_entity_poly.pdbx_strand_id
1 'polypeptide(L)' 'MKVNSILLLLLFSLVVFSSFLIFTSNQTEVLLDLLFDDIKVRLGVLTLVSFLAGLLTCLILESIYFYKKNKD' A
#
# COMPACT_ATOMS: atom_id res chain seq x y z
N MET A 1 -22.82 14.46 -10.97
CA MET A 1 -22.01 13.32 -10.47
C MET A 1 -22.25 13.19 -8.98
N LYS A 2 -22.59 12.00 -8.48
CA LYS A 2 -22.81 11.79 -7.04
C LYS A 2 -21.52 12.14 -6.30
N VAL A 3 -21.59 12.98 -5.26
CA VAL A 3 -20.43 13.42 -4.45
C VAL A 3 -19.53 12.24 -4.03
N ASN A 4 -20.14 11.07 -3.83
CA ASN A 4 -19.44 9.81 -3.57
C ASN A 4 -18.38 9.44 -4.64
N SER A 5 -18.66 9.63 -5.92
CA SER A 5 -17.70 9.32 -6.99
C SER A 5 -16.50 10.27 -6.98
N ILE A 6 -16.72 11.54 -6.60
CA ILE A 6 -15.64 12.53 -6.48
C ILE A 6 -14.77 12.21 -5.26
N LEU A 7 -15.39 11.85 -4.13
CA LEU A 7 -14.69 11.45 -2.92
C LEU A 7 -13.85 10.19 -3.15
N LEU A 8 -14.42 9.19 -3.84
CA LEU A 8 -13.70 7.96 -4.20
C LEU A 8 -12.49 8.25 -5.11
N LEU A 9 -12.66 9.13 -6.10
CA LEU A 9 -11.58 9.53 -7.00
C LEU A 9 -10.47 10.28 -6.25
N LEU A 10 -10.83 11.12 -5.27
CA LEU A 10 -9.87 11.83 -4.42
C LEU A 10 -9.09 10.87 -3.52
N LEU A 11 -9.76 9.89 -2.90
CA LEU A 11 -9.09 8.83 -2.13
C LEU A 11 -8.14 8.00 -2.98
N PHE A 12 -8.57 7.60 -4.18
CA PHE A 12 -7.72 6.86 -5.11
C PHE A 12 -6.48 7.67 -5.50
N SER A 13 -6.66 8.95 -5.85
CA SER A 13 -5.56 9.86 -6.16
C SER A 13 -4.59 10.01 -4.99
N LEU A 14 -5.12 10.11 -3.76
CA LEU A 14 -4.31 10.21 -2.55
C LEU A 14 -3.45 8.96 -2.33
N VAL A 15 -4.01 7.76 -2.52
CA VAL A 15 -3.25 6.50 -2.42
C VAL A 15 -2.13 6.43 -3.47
N VAL A 16 -2.42 6.83 -4.71
CA VAL A 16 -1.41 6.89 -5.79
C VAL A 16 -0.32 7.89 -5.46
N PHE A 17 -0.68 9.07 -4.96
CA PHE A 17 0.26 10.12 -4.57
C PHE A 17 1.15 9.69 -3.40
N SER A 18 0.59 9.06 -2.36
CA SER A 18 1.37 8.50 -1.25
C SER A 18 2.33 7.41 -1.72
N SER A 19 1.90 6.54 -2.64
CA SER A 19 2.77 5.51 -3.22
C SER A 19 3.94 6.13 -4.01
N PHE A 20 3.67 7.20 -4.78
CA PHE A 20 4.69 7.96 -5.51
C PHE A 20 5.69 8.63 -4.56
N LEU A 21 5.23 9.22 -3.46
CA LEU A 21 6.09 9.84 -2.44
C LEU A 21 6.97 8.80 -1.75
N ILE A 22 6.43 7.64 -1.37
CA ILE A 22 7.20 6.55 -0.76
C ILE A 22 8.32 6.09 -1.68
N PHE A 23 8.02 5.92 -2.97
CA PHE A 23 9.01 5.50 -3.96
C PHE A 23 10.10 6.55 -4.21
N THR A 24 9.71 7.81 -4.37
CA THR A 24 10.64 8.92 -4.67
C THR A 24 11.49 9.31 -3.47
N SER A 25 10.94 9.26 -2.26
CA SER A 25 11.65 9.68 -1.05
C SER A 25 12.71 8.67 -0.57
N ASN A 26 12.63 7.43 -1.05
CA ASN A 26 13.47 6.32 -0.58
C ASN A 26 14.30 5.71 -1.73
N GLN A 27 14.97 6.58 -2.50
CA GLN A 27 15.91 6.17 -3.55
C GLN A 27 17.23 5.57 -3.02
N THR A 28 17.40 5.53 -1.70
CA THR A 28 18.57 4.91 -1.07
C THR A 28 18.57 3.40 -1.32
N GLU A 29 19.68 2.93 -1.89
CA GLU A 29 19.99 1.51 -2.01
C GLU A 29 20.62 1.06 -0.69
N VAL A 30 20.02 0.06 -0.05
CA VAL A 30 20.54 -0.51 1.19
C VAL A 30 20.86 -1.97 0.95
N LEU A 31 22.00 -2.38 1.53
CA LEU A 31 22.40 -3.78 1.60
C LEU A 31 21.55 -4.46 2.68
N LEU A 32 20.70 -5.37 2.25
CA LEU A 32 20.02 -6.32 3.10
C LEU A 32 20.95 -7.51 3.27
N ASP A 33 21.60 -7.56 4.43
CA ASP A 33 22.42 -8.69 4.84
C ASP A 33 21.48 -9.82 5.26
N LEU A 34 21.33 -10.80 4.38
CA LEU A 34 20.44 -11.94 4.55
C LEU A 34 21.19 -13.17 5.08
N LEU A 35 22.07 -13.00 6.08
CA LEU A 35 22.88 -14.03 6.79
C LEU A 35 23.85 -14.85 5.92
N PHE A 36 23.54 -15.06 4.63
CA PHE A 36 24.27 -15.82 3.63
C PHE A 36 24.30 -15.12 2.27
N ASP A 37 23.56 -14.02 2.09
CA ASP A 37 23.45 -13.31 0.82
C ASP A 37 23.27 -11.80 1.03
N ASP A 38 24.04 -11.01 0.29
CA ASP A 38 24.05 -9.55 0.36
C ASP A 38 23.20 -8.99 -0.79
N ILE A 39 21.92 -8.72 -0.51
CA ILE A 39 20.98 -8.26 -1.53
C ILE A 39 20.89 -6.74 -1.49
N LYS A 40 21.26 -6.08 -2.60
CA LYS A 40 21.00 -4.65 -2.76
C LYS A 40 19.54 -4.41 -3.09
N VAL A 41 18.81 -3.82 -2.15
CA VAL A 41 17.38 -3.50 -2.33
C VAL A 41 17.18 -2.00 -2.23
N ARG A 42 16.33 -1.47 -3.12
CA ARG A 42 15.86 -0.08 -3.03
C ARG A 42 14.84 -0.01 -1.91
N LEU A 43 15.11 0.81 -0.89
CA LEU A 43 14.21 0.95 0.26
C LEU A 43 12.81 1.39 -0.16
N GLY A 44 12.71 2.22 -1.21
CA GLY A 44 11.45 2.65 -1.79
C GLY A 44 10.60 1.50 -2.34
N VAL A 45 11.21 0.46 -2.90
CA VAL A 45 10.47 -0.72 -3.38
C VAL A 45 9.99 -1.55 -2.19
N LEU A 46 10.85 -1.77 -1.19
CA LEU A 46 10.50 -2.56 -0.02
C LEU A 46 9.36 -1.92 0.78
N THR A 47 9.44 -0.62 1.02
CA THR A 47 8.41 0.16 1.72
C THR A 47 7.11 0.23 0.93
N LEU A 48 7.18 0.36 -0.40
CA LEU A 48 5.99 0.35 -1.26
C LEU A 48 5.28 -1.01 -1.25
N VAL A 49 6.03 -2.11 -1.31
CA VAL A 49 5.46 -3.48 -1.18
C VAL A 49 4.79 -3.66 0.18
N SER A 50 5.43 -3.21 1.27
CA SER A 50 4.83 -3.28 2.61
C SER A 50 3.57 -2.44 2.73
N PHE A 51 3.54 -1.24 2.14
CA PHE A 51 2.36 -0.38 2.13
C PHE A 51 1.20 -1.02 1.35
N LEU A 52 1.46 -1.53 0.14
CA LEU A 52 0.45 -2.23 -0.66
C LEU A 52 -0.08 -3.48 0.07
N ALA A 53 0.79 -4.26 0.69
CA ALA A 53 0.40 -5.45 1.45
C ALA A 53 -0.54 -5.06 2.61
N GLY A 54 -0.19 -4.03 3.39
CA GLY A 54 -1.04 -3.50 4.47
C GLY A 54 -2.41 -3.04 3.95
N LEU A 55 -2.44 -2.28 2.85
CA LEU A 55 -3.69 -1.83 2.23
C LEU A 55 -4.56 -3.02 1.79
N LEU A 56 -3.94 -4.05 1.18
CA LEU A 56 -4.65 -5.26 0.76
C LEU A 56 -5.26 -5.99 1.96
N THR A 57 -4.52 -6.12 3.07
CA THR A 57 -5.02 -6.78 4.28
C THR A 57 -6.22 -6.04 4.88
N CYS A 58 -6.18 -4.70 4.93
CA CYS A 58 -7.31 -3.90 5.38
C CYS A 58 -8.55 -4.11 4.51
N LEU A 59 -8.40 -4.11 3.18
CA LEU A 59 -9.52 -4.34 2.26
C LEU A 59 -10.12 -5.74 2.42
N ILE A 60 -9.30 -6.76 2.62
CA ILE A 60 -9.77 -8.14 2.85
C ILE A 60 -10.57 -8.20 4.16
N LEU A 61 -10.05 -7.63 5.25
CA LEU A 61 -10.74 -7.60 6.55
C LEU A 61 -12.06 -6.83 6.48
N GLU A 62 -12.07 -5.67 5.83
CA GLU A 62 -13.27 -4.86 5.64
C GLU A 62 -14.31 -5.61 4.80
N SER A 63 -13.88 -6.31 3.74
CA SER A 63 -14.76 -7.14 2.92
C SER A 63 -15.38 -8.31 3.72
N ILE A 64 -14.57 -9.01 4.53
CA ILE A 64 -15.06 -10.07 5.42
C ILE A 64 -16.07 -9.51 6.43
N TYR A 65 -15.79 -8.36 7.03
CA TYR A 65 -16.67 -7.70 7.98
C TYR A 65 -18.01 -7.32 7.34
N PHE A 66 -18.01 -6.66 6.18
CA PHE A 66 -19.24 -6.32 5.46
C PHE A 66 -20.02 -7.56 5.02
N TYR A 67 -19.34 -8.61 4.54
CA TYR A 67 -20.00 -9.85 4.16
C TYR A 67 -20.70 -10.53 5.34
N LYS A 68 -20.06 -10.53 6.52
CA LYS A 68 -20.67 -11.07 7.74
C LYS A 68 -21.85 -10.20 8.20
N LYS A 69 -21.68 -8.87 8.22
CA LYS A 69 -22.72 -7.91 8.62
C LYS A 69 -23.98 -7.97 7.75
N ASN A 70 -23.85 -8.30 6.46
CA ASN A 70 -25.00 -8.41 5.55
C ASN A 70 -25.79 -9.73 5.70
N LYS A 71 -25.32 -10.68 6.53
CA LYS A 71 -26.02 -11.94 6.83
C LYS A 71 -26.82 -11.91 8.14
N ASP A 72 -26.61 -10.91 8.98
CA ASP A 72 -27.46 -10.55 10.12
C ASP A 72 -28.54 -9.55 9.67
#